data_AF-A0A815I6U0-F1
#
_entry.id   AF-A0A815I6U0-F1
#
_cell.length_a   1.000
_cell.length_b   1.000
_cell.length_c   1.000
_cell.angle_alpha   90.00
_cell.angle_beta   90.00
_cell.angle_gamma   90.00
#
_symmetry.space_group_name_H-M   'P 1'
#
loop_
_entity.id
_entity.type
_entity.pdbx_description
1 polymer ?
#
loop_
_entity_poly.entity_id
_entity_poly.type
_entity_poly.pdbx_seq_one_letter_code
_entity_poly.pdbx_strand_id
1 'polypeptide(L)'
;MPESSPSSSSSSAEKYSPESLAPLATTSRKCLNKNAQRDLSIEKLDSLIYLDCVIKEVLCYSPPFTETYRTLTTDNYLPTSGAKLFKGDQIFITIYNLAIDTELWSIDLNQFYPKRFLDQD
;
A
#
# COMPACT_ATOMS: atom_id res chain seq x y z
N MET A 1 -6.91 44.30 -21.27
CA MET A 1 -6.89 43.78 -19.89
C MET A 1 -8.34 43.73 -19.43
N PRO A 2 -8.80 42.56 -18.99
CA PRO A 2 -8.56 42.12 -17.61
C PRO A 2 -7.73 40.84 -17.51
N GLU A 3 -7.22 40.61 -16.31
CA GLU A 3 -6.09 39.76 -15.97
C GLU A 3 -6.37 38.26 -16.07
N SER A 4 -5.41 37.54 -16.63
CA SER A 4 -5.36 36.08 -16.62
C SER A 4 -4.83 35.61 -15.27
N SER A 5 -5.71 35.00 -14.46
CA SER A 5 -5.28 34.30 -13.24
C SER A 5 -4.51 33.02 -13.62
N PRO A 6 -3.38 32.69 -12.96
CA PRO A 6 -2.62 31.50 -13.29
C PRO A 6 -3.31 30.25 -12.73
N SER A 7 -3.45 29.23 -13.57
CA SER A 7 -3.87 27.88 -13.16
C SER A 7 -2.77 27.25 -12.31
N SER A 8 -3.03 27.13 -11.01
CA SER A 8 -2.21 26.32 -10.10
C SER A 8 -2.42 24.84 -10.41
N SER A 9 -1.63 24.32 -11.34
CA SER A 9 -1.41 22.88 -11.48
C SER A 9 -0.59 22.42 -10.26
N SER A 10 -1.29 21.89 -9.26
CA SER A 10 -0.66 21.23 -8.11
C SER A 10 0.06 19.98 -8.60
N SER A 11 1.37 20.10 -8.80
CA SER A 11 2.28 19.00 -9.09
C SER A 11 2.31 18.06 -7.88
N SER A 12 1.67 16.90 -7.98
CA SER A 12 1.73 15.81 -6.98
C SER A 12 3.15 15.19 -6.82
N ALA A 13 4.19 15.80 -7.38
CA ALA A 13 5.56 15.29 -7.39
C ALA A 13 6.40 15.69 -6.17
N GLU A 14 5.91 16.55 -5.27
CA GLU A 14 6.70 17.12 -4.16
C GLU A 14 6.60 16.39 -2.80
N LYS A 15 6.07 15.16 -2.73
CA LYS A 15 5.99 14.43 -1.44
C LYS A 15 7.20 13.57 -1.07
N TYR A 16 8.20 13.46 -1.95
CA TYR A 16 9.38 12.65 -1.67
C TYR A 16 10.61 13.51 -1.38
N SER A 17 10.74 13.95 -0.13
CA SER A 17 12.03 14.44 0.36
C SER A 17 12.99 13.25 0.51
N PRO A 18 14.17 13.26 -0.15
CA PRO A 18 15.18 12.20 -0.03
C PRO A 18 15.75 12.06 1.40
N GLU A 19 15.41 13.00 2.29
CA GLU A 19 15.87 13.03 3.67
C GLU A 19 15.23 11.94 4.55
N SER A 20 14.01 11.47 4.24
CA SER A 20 13.32 10.47 5.07
C SER A 20 13.93 9.05 4.95
N LEU A 21 14.65 8.78 3.87
CA LEU A 21 15.30 7.48 3.60
C LEU A 21 16.79 7.46 3.98
N ALA A 22 17.41 8.63 4.17
CA ALA A 22 18.82 8.75 4.52
C ALA A 22 19.23 8.00 5.81
N PRO A 23 18.43 8.00 6.90
CA PRO A 23 18.80 7.32 8.14
C PRO A 23 18.83 5.79 7.97
N LEU A 24 17.88 5.23 7.22
CA LEU A 24 17.75 3.77 7.03
C LEU A 24 18.85 3.24 6.10
N ALA A 25 19.14 3.96 5.01
CA ALA A 25 20.23 3.62 4.08
C ALA A 25 21.63 3.74 4.72
N THR A 26 21.80 4.63 5.68
CA THR A 26 23.06 4.81 6.41
C THR A 26 23.23 3.78 7.53
N THR A 27 22.14 3.44 8.23
CA THR A 27 22.16 2.45 9.32
C THR A 27 22.43 1.04 8.79
N SER A 28 21.78 0.63 7.69
CA SER A 28 22.07 -0.66 7.05
C SER A 28 23.51 -0.74 6.51
N ARG A 29 24.09 0.37 6.08
CA ARG A 29 25.52 0.43 5.66
C ARG A 29 26.49 0.36 6.83
N LYS A 30 26.15 0.90 8.01
CA LYS A 30 27.04 0.90 9.18
C LYS A 30 27.20 -0.48 9.81
N CYS A 31 26.20 -1.35 9.66
CA CYS A 31 26.23 -2.74 10.15
C CYS A 31 26.67 -3.76 9.09
N LEU A 32 26.83 -3.37 7.82
CA LEU A 32 27.26 -4.30 6.77
C LEU A 32 28.79 -4.40 6.75
N ASN A 33 29.32 -5.45 7.38
CA ASN A 33 30.71 -5.86 7.27
C ASN A 33 31.05 -6.08 5.78
N LYS A 34 32.01 -5.32 5.24
CA LYS A 34 32.43 -5.36 3.82
C LYS A 34 32.96 -6.74 3.38
N ASN A 35 33.29 -7.62 4.34
CA ASN A 35 33.85 -8.95 4.11
C ASN A 35 32.92 -10.10 4.55
N ALA A 36 31.68 -9.81 4.99
CA ALA A 36 30.71 -10.88 5.23
C ALA A 36 30.21 -11.38 3.87
N GLN A 37 30.54 -12.62 3.52
CA GLN A 37 29.81 -13.30 2.45
C GLN A 37 28.32 -13.16 2.74
N ARG A 38 27.58 -12.66 1.75
CA ARG A 38 26.14 -12.43 1.85
C ARG A 38 25.43 -13.77 1.76
N ASP A 39 25.51 -14.56 2.82
CA ASP A 39 24.62 -15.72 2.99
C ASP A 39 23.24 -15.21 3.39
N LEU A 40 22.54 -14.67 2.40
CA LEU A 40 21.10 -14.44 2.41
C LEU A 40 20.45 -15.78 2.15
N SER A 41 20.16 -16.50 3.23
CA SER A 41 19.36 -17.71 3.19
C SER A 41 17.88 -17.37 3.42
N ILE A 42 16.96 -18.22 2.97
CA ILE A 42 15.51 -17.98 3.09
C ILE A 42 15.13 -17.89 4.57
N GLU A 43 15.74 -18.71 5.43
CA GLU A 43 15.47 -18.74 6.86
C GLU A 43 15.88 -17.43 7.57
N LYS A 44 16.90 -16.74 7.03
CA LYS A 44 17.26 -15.40 7.53
C LYS A 44 16.31 -14.33 7.03
N LEU A 45 15.72 -14.50 5.84
CA LEU A 45 14.75 -13.55 5.30
C LEU A 45 13.49 -13.50 6.16
N ASP A 46 13.01 -14.66 6.62
CA ASP A 46 11.87 -14.77 7.53
C ASP A 46 12.12 -14.09 8.90
N SER A 47 13.38 -13.91 9.31
CA SER A 47 13.72 -13.19 10.54
C SER A 47 13.65 -11.66 10.41
N LEU A 48 13.50 -11.13 9.18
CA LEU A 48 13.48 -9.69 8.92
C LEU A 48 12.07 -9.10 9.04
N ILE A 49 11.51 -9.11 10.25
CA ILE A 49 10.14 -8.65 10.55
C ILE A 49 9.85 -7.24 9.99
N TYR A 50 10.83 -6.33 10.06
CA TYR A 50 10.65 -4.96 9.55
C TYR A 50 10.62 -4.90 8.01
N LEU A 51 11.26 -5.85 7.32
CA LEU A 51 11.17 -5.96 5.86
C LEU A 51 9.74 -6.33 5.45
N ASP A 52 9.11 -7.27 6.15
CA ASP A 52 7.71 -7.62 5.92
C ASP A 52 6.78 -6.45 6.15
N CYS A 53 7.02 -5.66 7.20
CA CYS A 53 6.28 -4.42 7.46
C CYS A 53 6.40 -3.43 6.28
N VAL A 54 7.60 -3.28 5.71
CA VAL A 54 7.84 -2.41 4.55
C VAL A 54 7.14 -2.94 3.31
N ILE A 55 7.18 -4.25 3.05
CA ILE A 55 6.51 -4.85 1.89
C ILE A 55 4.99 -4.66 2.00
N LYS A 56 4.40 -4.93 3.17
CA LYS A 56 2.96 -4.71 3.44
C LYS A 56 2.57 -3.25 3.20
N GLU A 57 3.36 -2.31 3.71
CA GLU A 57 3.12 -0.89 3.52
C GLU A 57 3.17 -0.46 2.05
N VAL A 58 4.14 -0.97 1.29
CA VAL A 58 4.25 -0.70 -0.15
C VAL A 58 3.01 -1.23 -0.89
N LEU A 59 2.50 -2.41 -0.54
CA LEU A 59 1.31 -2.97 -1.16
C LEU A 59 0.03 -2.18 -0.85
N CYS A 60 -0.08 -1.60 0.35
CA CYS A 60 -1.18 -0.70 0.69
C CYS A 60 -1.07 0.65 -0.02
N TYR A 61 0.14 1.21 -0.07
CA TYR A 61 0.39 2.52 -0.68
C TYR A 61 0.33 2.48 -2.22
N SER A 62 0.81 1.40 -2.82
CA SER A 62 0.87 1.19 -4.27
C SER A 62 0.51 -0.26 -4.60
N PRO A 63 -0.79 -0.62 -4.53
CA PRO A 63 -1.21 -1.96 -4.87
C PRO A 63 -0.97 -2.23 -6.37
N PRO A 64 -0.54 -3.44 -6.74
CA PRO A 64 -0.31 -3.80 -8.15
C PRO A 64 -1.59 -3.76 -8.98
N PHE A 65 -2.75 -3.98 -8.34
CA PHE A 65 -4.07 -3.89 -8.94
C PHE A 65 -4.97 -3.07 -8.04
N THR A 66 -5.68 -2.10 -8.61
CA THR A 66 -6.61 -1.23 -7.87
C THR A 66 -7.92 -1.95 -7.55
N GLU A 67 -8.32 -2.89 -8.39
CA GLU A 67 -9.58 -3.60 -8.30
C GLU A 67 -9.50 -5.00 -8.92
N THR A 68 -10.40 -5.87 -8.48
CA THR A 68 -10.65 -7.16 -9.12
C THR A 68 -12.15 -7.31 -9.31
N TYR A 69 -12.58 -8.03 -10.35
CA TYR A 69 -13.98 -8.24 -10.64
C TYR A 69 -14.33 -9.71 -10.75
N ARG A 70 -15.60 -10.04 -10.50
CA ARG A 70 -16.17 -11.38 -10.68
C ARG A 70 -17.46 -11.27 -11.46
N THR A 71 -17.66 -12.14 -12.44
CA THR A 71 -18.91 -12.22 -13.20
C THR A 71 -19.80 -13.30 -12.61
N LEU A 72 -21.06 -12.98 -12.33
CA LEU A 72 -22.01 -13.95 -11.83
C LEU A 72 -22.36 -14.98 -12.89
N THR A 73 -22.26 -16.26 -12.52
CA THR A 73 -22.66 -17.39 -13.37
C THR A 73 -24.12 -17.79 -13.16
N THR A 74 -24.71 -17.41 -12.03
CA THR A 74 -26.10 -17.66 -11.63
C THR A 74 -26.65 -16.47 -10.86
N ASP A 75 -27.97 -16.31 -10.86
CA ASP A 75 -28.65 -15.36 -9.98
C ASP A 75 -28.34 -15.67 -8.51
N ASN A 76 -28.12 -14.64 -7.71
CA ASN A 76 -27.82 -14.76 -6.28
C ASN A 76 -28.34 -13.54 -5.51
N TYR A 77 -28.16 -13.53 -4.19
CA TYR A 77 -28.51 -12.42 -3.31
C TYR A 77 -27.30 -12.01 -2.49
N LEU A 78 -27.13 -10.69 -2.28
CA LEU A 78 -26.10 -10.21 -1.37
C LEU A 78 -26.47 -10.59 0.08
N PRO A 79 -25.58 -11.26 0.84
CA PRO A 79 -25.95 -11.84 2.13
C PRO A 79 -26.49 -10.83 3.16
N THR A 80 -25.92 -9.63 3.20
CA THR A 80 -26.24 -8.62 4.22
C THR A 80 -27.42 -7.74 3.84
N SER A 81 -27.53 -7.32 2.58
CA SER A 81 -28.59 -6.40 2.13
C SER A 81 -29.80 -7.11 1.53
N GLY A 82 -29.68 -8.40 1.18
CA GLY A 82 -30.69 -9.13 0.44
C GLY A 82 -30.87 -8.64 -1.01
N ALA A 83 -29.98 -7.78 -1.52
CA ALA A 83 -30.07 -7.26 -2.87
C ALA A 83 -29.94 -8.39 -3.90
N LYS A 84 -30.83 -8.44 -4.89
CA LYS A 84 -30.80 -9.44 -5.95
C LYS A 84 -29.69 -9.09 -6.96
N LEU A 85 -28.87 -10.08 -7.27
CA LEU A 85 -27.82 -10.03 -8.28
C LEU A 85 -28.18 -11.01 -9.39
N PHE A 86 -27.99 -10.59 -10.63
CA PHE A 86 -28.39 -11.38 -11.79
C PHE A 86 -27.18 -12.06 -12.44
N LYS A 87 -27.42 -13.21 -13.07
CA LYS A 87 -26.43 -13.84 -13.93
C LYS A 87 -25.93 -12.84 -14.99
N GLY A 88 -24.62 -12.73 -15.12
CA GLY A 88 -23.96 -11.80 -16.03
C GLY A 88 -23.53 -10.48 -15.39
N ASP A 89 -24.04 -10.15 -14.20
CA ASP A 89 -23.57 -8.97 -13.46
C ASP A 89 -22.08 -9.09 -13.12
N GLN A 90 -21.39 -7.96 -13.07
CA GLN A 90 -20.00 -7.86 -12.61
C GLN A 90 -19.94 -7.22 -11.24
N ILE A 91 -19.39 -7.96 -10.28
CA ILE A 91 -19.09 -7.44 -8.94
C ILE A 91 -17.66 -6.91 -8.98
N PHE A 92 -17.50 -5.61 -8.73
CA PHE A 92 -16.21 -4.96 -8.55
C PHE A 92 -15.83 -4.96 -7.07
N ILE A 93 -14.61 -5.37 -6.79
CA ILE A 93 -13.99 -5.36 -5.46
C ILE A 93 -12.79 -4.42 -5.54
N THR A 94 -12.92 -3.25 -4.94
CA THR A 94 -11.92 -2.17 -4.99
C THR A 94 -10.90 -2.33 -3.87
N ILE A 95 -9.78 -2.98 -4.18
CA ILE A 95 -8.68 -3.24 -3.24
C ILE A 95 -8.07 -1.92 -2.76
N TYR A 96 -7.88 -0.97 -3.68
CA TYR A 96 -7.29 0.34 -3.34
C TYR A 96 -8.15 1.10 -2.33
N ASN A 97 -9.47 1.15 -2.53
CA ASN A 97 -10.37 1.87 -1.61
C ASN A 97 -10.34 1.28 -0.20
N LEU A 98 -10.29 -0.05 -0.08
CA LEU A 98 -10.13 -0.73 1.21
C LEU A 98 -8.77 -0.42 1.86
N ALA A 99 -7.72 -0.26 1.06
CA ALA A 99 -6.38 0.07 1.56
C ALA A 99 -6.29 1.52 2.07
N ILE A 100 -7.11 2.43 1.54
CA ILE A 100 -7.14 3.85 1.95
C ILE A 100 -8.35 4.21 2.84
N ASP A 101 -9.11 3.24 3.31
CA ASP A 101 -10.30 3.49 4.11
C ASP A 101 -9.91 3.87 5.55
N THR A 102 -10.19 5.11 5.95
CA THR A 102 -9.89 5.61 7.30
C THR A 102 -10.75 4.98 8.41
N GLU A 103 -11.88 4.35 8.06
CA GLU A 103 -12.66 3.57 9.03
C GLU A 103 -11.97 2.26 9.38
N LEU A 104 -11.27 1.65 8.41
CA LEU A 104 -10.51 0.41 8.61
C LEU A 104 -9.10 0.70 9.16
N TRP A 105 -8.47 1.78 8.71
CA TRP A 105 -7.12 2.17 9.07
C TRP A 105 -7.16 3.43 9.91
N SER A 106 -6.96 3.32 11.22
CA SER A 106 -7.00 4.45 12.18
C SER A 106 -5.84 5.46 12.04
N ILE A 107 -5.13 5.48 10.90
CA ILE A 107 -3.92 6.27 10.66
C ILE A 107 -4.02 6.94 9.29
N ASP A 108 -3.40 8.11 9.11
CA ASP A 108 -3.29 8.79 7.83
C ASP A 108 -2.53 7.95 6.79
N LEU A 109 -3.22 7.65 5.68
CA LEU A 109 -2.77 6.75 4.62
C LEU A 109 -1.94 7.48 3.56
N ASN A 110 -1.86 8.82 3.63
CA ASN A 110 -0.91 9.59 2.83
C ASN A 110 0.53 9.53 3.36
N GLN A 111 0.72 9.01 4.56
CA GLN A 111 2.02 8.87 5.19
C GLN A 111 2.50 7.42 5.10
N PHE A 112 3.64 7.21 4.45
CA PHE A 112 4.33 5.92 4.46
C PHE A 112 4.83 5.61 5.89
N TYR A 113 4.17 4.70 6.59
CA TYR A 113 4.45 4.34 7.99
C TYR A 113 4.40 2.81 8.20
N PRO A 114 5.45 2.08 7.78
CA PRO A 114 5.53 0.62 7.89
C PRO A 114 5.36 0.08 9.30
N LYS A 115 5.72 0.88 10.31
CA LYS A 115 5.61 0.51 11.73
C LYS A 115 4.18 0.14 12.15
N ARG A 116 3.14 0.51 11.38
CA ARG A 116 1.75 0.09 11.66
C ARG A 116 1.55 -1.43 11.62
N PHE A 117 2.46 -2.17 10.97
CA PHE A 117 2.43 -3.63 10.86
C PHE A 117 3.28 -4.36 11.91
N LEU A 118 3.93 -3.63 12.84
CA LEU A 118 4.79 -4.25 13.86
C LEU A 118 4.03 -4.96 14.98
N ASP A 119 2.82 -4.49 15.30
CA ASP A 119 1.99 -5.01 16.40
C ASP A 119 0.83 -5.89 15.89
N GLN A 120 0.88 -6.31 14.63
CA GLN A 120 -0.07 -7.26 14.05
C GLN A 120 0.49 -8.69 14.21
N ASP A 121 0.29 -9.26 15.39
CA ASP A 121 0.43 -10.71 15.64
C ASP A 121 -0.82 -11.48 15.19
#